data_AF-A0A0A2WKR8-F1
#
_entry.id   AF-A0A0A2WKR8-F1
#
_cell.length_a   1.000
_cell.length_b   1.000
_cell.length_c   1.000
_cell.angle_alpha   90.00
_cell.angle_beta   90.00
_cell.angle_gamma   90.00
#
_symmetry.space_group_name_H-M   'P 1'
#
loop_
_entity.id
_entity.type
_entity.pdbx_description
1 polymer ?
#
loop_
_entity_poly.entity_id
_entity_poly.type
_entity_poly.pdbx_seq_one_letter_code
_entity_poly.pdbx_strand_id
1 'polypeptide(L)'
;MAGTGARYFFLFLVGLVMGAVLAVMAVRTWQARQDPFPDALMHVQQWHAVQLKNNLEANRCNATDTLPHFSALRSTADDLESAFPDLRDDARFTKAAGGLRAALDAARANPPLNCPALGKTMESIGGACKACHQDFRG
;
A
#
# COMPACT_ATOMS: atom_id res chain seq x y z
N MET A 1 -28.44 43.14 -29.26
CA MET A 1 -27.28 42.77 -30.09
C MET A 1 -26.13 42.46 -29.15
N ALA A 2 -25.78 41.18 -28.92
CA ALA A 2 -24.64 40.85 -28.06
C ALA A 2 -23.37 41.44 -28.69
N GLY A 3 -22.74 42.40 -28.01
CA GLY A 3 -21.51 43.04 -28.48
C GLY A 3 -20.42 42.00 -28.71
N THR A 4 -19.54 42.24 -29.68
CA THR A 4 -18.51 41.30 -30.14
C THR A 4 -17.70 40.69 -28.97
N GLY A 5 -17.47 41.46 -27.89
CA GLY A 5 -16.82 40.97 -26.66
C GLY A 5 -17.56 39.85 -25.92
N ALA A 6 -18.90 39.86 -25.88
CA ALA A 6 -19.69 38.80 -25.26
C ALA A 6 -19.59 37.47 -26.02
N ARG A 7 -19.46 37.53 -27.36
CA ARG A 7 -19.25 36.35 -28.20
C ARG A 7 -17.86 35.73 -27.99
N TYR A 8 -16.82 36.57 -27.92
CA TYR A 8 -15.46 36.09 -27.65
C TYR A 8 -15.31 35.53 -26.23
N PHE A 9 -15.95 36.13 -25.22
CA PHE A 9 -15.96 35.59 -23.86
C PHE A 9 -16.65 34.22 -23.80
N PHE A 10 -17.79 34.05 -24.49
CA PHE A 10 -18.46 32.77 -24.57
C PHE A 10 -17.60 31.69 -25.25
N LEU A 11 -16.95 32.02 -26.37
CA LEU A 11 -16.03 31.09 -27.05
C LEU A 11 -14.82 30.74 -26.18
N PHE A 12 -14.29 31.69 -25.41
CA PHE A 12 -13.22 31.44 -24.45
C PHE A 12 -13.65 30.45 -23.36
N LEU A 13 -14.85 30.64 -22.77
CA LEU A 13 -15.38 29.71 -21.77
C LEU A 13 -15.57 28.31 -22.34
N VAL A 14 -16.12 28.18 -23.55
CA VAL A 14 -16.26 26.89 -24.22
C VAL A 14 -14.91 26.24 -24.45
N GLY A 15 -13.92 26.98 -24.94
CA GLY A 15 -12.55 26.49 -25.13
C GLY A 15 -11.89 26.06 -23.83
N LEU A 16 -12.08 26.81 -22.74
CA LEU A 16 -11.56 26.47 -21.42
C LEU A 16 -12.16 25.17 -20.89
N VAL A 17 -13.49 25.02 -20.98
CA VAL A 17 -14.19 23.81 -20.55
C VAL A 17 -13.75 22.61 -21.38
N MET A 18 -13.69 22.77 -22.71
CA MET A 18 -13.27 21.68 -23.60
C MET A 18 -11.81 21.29 -23.36
N GLY A 19 -10.92 22.27 -23.17
CA GLY A 19 -9.53 22.04 -22.80
C GLY A 19 -9.39 21.31 -21.46
N ALA A 20 -10.16 21.70 -20.44
CA ALA A 20 -10.14 21.03 -19.14
C ALA A 20 -10.61 19.58 -19.24
N VAL A 21 -11.67 19.30 -20.00
CA VAL A 21 -12.16 17.93 -20.23
C VAL A 21 -11.10 17.08 -20.93
N LEU A 22 -10.49 17.60 -22.00
CA LEU A 22 -9.43 16.88 -22.71
C LEU A 22 -8.20 16.61 -21.83
N ALA A 23 -7.79 17.58 -21.02
CA ALA A 23 -6.68 17.43 -20.08
C ALA A 23 -6.96 16.34 -19.03
N VAL A 24 -8.15 16.33 -18.44
CA VAL A 24 -8.54 15.29 -17.46
C VAL A 24 -8.59 13.91 -18.11
N MET A 25 -9.12 13.79 -19.33
CA MET A 25 -9.15 12.52 -20.04
C MET A 25 -7.73 12.03 -20.36
N ALA A 26 -6.84 12.90 -20.82
CA ALA A 26 -5.44 12.56 -21.06
C ALA A 26 -4.76 12.03 -19.79
N VAL A 27 -4.89 12.76 -18.67
CA VAL A 27 -4.35 12.34 -17.36
C VAL A 27 -4.94 11.00 -16.92
N ARG A 28 -6.25 10.78 -17.06
CA ARG A 28 -6.89 9.50 -16.71
C ARG A 28 -6.39 8.35 -17.57
N THR A 29 -6.19 8.55 -18.87
CA THR A 29 -5.63 7.49 -19.73
C THR A 29 -4.19 7.16 -19.37
N TRP A 30 -3.41 8.14 -18.90
CA TRP A 30 -2.06 7.91 -18.41
C TRP A 30 -2.08 7.11 -17.10
N GLN A 31 -2.91 7.51 -16.14
CA GLN A 31 -3.08 6.80 -14.86
C GLN A 31 -3.60 5.39 -15.06
N ALA A 32 -4.52 5.16 -16.00
CA ALA A 32 -5.03 3.81 -16.30
C ALA A 32 -3.97 2.87 -16.88
N ARG A 33 -2.84 3.39 -17.38
CA ARG A 33 -1.69 2.59 -17.81
C ARG A 33 -0.69 2.32 -16.70
N GLN A 34 -0.76 3.07 -15.59
CA GLN A 34 0.02 2.78 -14.40
C GLN A 34 -0.70 1.69 -13.63
N ASP A 35 -0.01 0.59 -13.32
CA ASP A 35 -0.59 -0.44 -12.47
C ASP A 35 -0.62 0.07 -11.02
N PRO A 36 -1.82 0.34 -10.44
CA PRO A 36 -1.91 0.81 -9.06
C PRO A 36 -1.64 -0.30 -8.05
N PHE A 37 -1.53 -1.55 -8.49
CA PHE A 37 -1.50 -2.72 -7.61
C PHE A 37 -0.34 -2.74 -6.61
N PRO A 38 0.95 -2.55 -7.00
CA PRO A 38 2.04 -2.49 -6.03
C PRO A 38 1.87 -1.43 -4.95
N ASP A 39 1.42 -0.22 -5.30
CA ASP A 39 1.16 0.84 -4.34
C ASP A 39 -0.01 0.49 -3.42
N ALA A 40 -1.10 -0.02 -3.98
CA ALA A 40 -2.27 -0.44 -3.21
C ALA A 40 -1.94 -1.59 -2.24
N LEU A 41 -1.13 -2.56 -2.68
CA LEU A 41 -0.68 -3.67 -1.86
C LEU A 41 0.11 -3.18 -0.65
N MET A 42 1.10 -2.32 -0.89
CA MET A 42 1.93 -1.73 0.18
C MET A 42 1.10 -0.84 1.11
N HIS A 43 0.10 -0.13 0.57
CA HIS A 43 -0.80 0.67 1.37
C HIS A 43 -1.64 -0.18 2.33
N VAL A 44 -2.21 -1.30 1.86
CA VAL A 44 -2.98 -2.22 2.69
C VAL A 44 -2.10 -2.86 3.76
N GLN A 45 -0.89 -3.32 3.40
CA GLN A 45 0.04 -3.87 4.39
C GLN A 45 0.42 -2.83 5.46
N GLN A 46 0.73 -1.60 5.06
CA GLN A 46 1.01 -0.50 5.98
C GLN A 46 -0.17 -0.23 6.92
N TRP A 47 -1.40 -0.26 6.41
CA TRP A 47 -2.61 -0.07 7.22
C TRP A 47 -2.70 -1.12 8.34
N HIS A 48 -2.53 -2.40 8.03
CA HIS A 48 -2.55 -3.46 9.04
C HIS A 48 -1.41 -3.33 10.07
N ALA A 49 -0.22 -2.94 9.63
CA ALA A 49 0.91 -2.68 10.53
C ALA A 49 0.62 -1.51 11.50
N VAL A 50 0.00 -0.43 11.00
CA VAL A 50 -0.45 0.70 11.84
C VAL A 50 -1.52 0.27 12.84
N GLN A 51 -2.45 -0.61 12.46
CA GLN A 51 -3.47 -1.08 13.41
C GLN A 51 -2.88 -1.94 14.53
N LEU A 52 -1.86 -2.76 14.24
CA LEU A 52 -1.12 -3.47 15.28
C LEU A 52 -0.45 -2.49 16.26
N LYS A 53 0.11 -1.39 15.75
CA LYS A 53 0.67 -0.31 16.58
C LYS A 53 -0.42 0.36 17.44
N ASN A 54 -1.56 0.70 16.85
CA ASN A 54 -2.68 1.28 17.58
C ASN A 54 -3.20 0.34 18.68
N ASN A 55 -3.23 -0.96 18.42
CA ASN A 55 -3.59 -1.98 19.40
C ASN A 55 -2.58 -2.02 20.55
N LEU A 56 -1.28 -1.95 20.26
CA LEU A 56 -0.23 -1.88 21.28
C LEU A 56 -0.38 -0.62 22.15
N GLU A 57 -0.56 0.55 21.53
CA GLU A 57 -0.76 1.83 22.24
C GLU A 57 -2.04 1.85 23.09
N ALA A 58 -3.08 1.16 22.64
CA ALA A 58 -4.34 1.01 23.36
C ALA A 58 -4.35 -0.14 24.39
N ASN A 59 -3.21 -0.84 24.61
CA ASN A 59 -3.11 -2.05 25.43
C ASN A 59 -4.08 -3.18 25.03
N ARG A 60 -4.49 -3.23 23.75
CA ARG A 60 -5.34 -4.29 23.16
C ARG A 60 -4.48 -5.36 22.49
N CYS A 61 -3.78 -6.13 23.29
CA CYS A 61 -2.74 -7.05 22.82
C CYS A 61 -3.18 -8.53 22.85
N ASN A 62 -4.49 -8.78 22.89
CA ASN A 62 -5.00 -10.15 22.85
C ASN A 62 -4.88 -10.72 21.44
N ALA A 63 -4.88 -12.05 21.35
CA ALA A 63 -4.86 -12.73 20.05
C ALA A 63 -6.04 -12.31 19.16
N THR A 64 -7.22 -12.09 19.74
CA THR A 64 -8.42 -11.65 19.01
C THR A 64 -8.27 -10.27 18.36
N ASP A 65 -7.46 -9.39 18.96
CA ASP A 65 -7.22 -8.03 18.45
C ASP A 65 -6.12 -8.02 17.37
N THR A 66 -5.18 -8.95 17.42
CA THR A 66 -3.94 -8.91 16.62
C THR A 66 -3.90 -9.90 15.46
N LEU A 67 -4.47 -11.10 15.65
CA LEU A 67 -4.46 -12.17 14.67
C LEU A 67 -5.13 -11.82 13.32
N PRO A 68 -6.22 -11.02 13.27
CA PRO A 68 -6.78 -10.57 12.00
C PRO A 68 -5.79 -9.76 11.16
N HIS A 69 -5.00 -8.89 11.81
CA HIS A 69 -4.00 -8.08 11.11
C HIS A 69 -2.82 -8.91 10.63
N PHE A 70 -2.33 -9.88 11.43
CA PHE A 70 -1.29 -10.80 10.96
C PHE A 70 -1.76 -11.68 9.81
N SER A 71 -3.01 -12.12 9.83
CA SER A 71 -3.56 -12.95 8.75
C SER A 71 -3.70 -12.16 7.45
N ALA A 72 -4.16 -10.91 7.50
CA ALA A 72 -4.25 -10.05 6.32
C ALA A 72 -2.87 -9.64 5.76
N LEU A 73 -1.91 -9.35 6.64
CA LEU A 73 -0.52 -9.15 6.23
C LEU A 73 0.02 -10.40 5.53
N ARG A 74 -0.28 -11.59 6.08
CA ARG A 74 0.20 -12.84 5.50
C ARG A 74 -0.42 -13.14 4.15
N SER A 75 -1.73 -12.92 3.98
CA SER A 75 -2.40 -13.15 2.69
C SER A 75 -1.88 -12.19 1.63
N THR A 76 -1.77 -10.90 1.95
CA THR A 76 -1.23 -9.89 1.01
C THR A 76 0.27 -10.07 0.75
N ALA A 77 1.01 -10.73 1.65
CA ALA A 77 2.41 -11.04 1.38
C ALA A 77 2.57 -12.03 0.22
N ASP A 78 1.60 -12.91 -0.08
CA ASP A 78 1.68 -13.83 -1.24
C ASP A 78 1.62 -13.11 -2.58
N ASP A 79 1.12 -11.87 -2.60
CA ASP A 79 0.96 -11.11 -3.83
C ASP A 79 2.22 -10.33 -4.23
N LEU A 80 3.27 -10.28 -3.39
CA LEU A 80 4.46 -9.44 -3.59
C LEU A 80 5.13 -9.64 -4.96
N GLU A 81 5.42 -10.87 -5.36
CA GLU A 81 6.08 -11.16 -6.64
C GLU A 81 5.16 -10.89 -7.84
N SER A 82 3.83 -10.94 -7.64
CA SER A 82 2.88 -10.58 -8.69
C SER A 82 2.71 -9.06 -8.83
N ALA A 83 2.82 -8.34 -7.72
CA ALA A 83 2.69 -6.89 -7.67
C ALA A 83 3.95 -6.16 -8.18
N PHE A 84 5.12 -6.80 -8.08
CA PHE A 84 6.39 -6.26 -8.55
C PHE A 84 6.99 -7.16 -9.64
N PRO A 85 6.40 -7.22 -10.85
CA PRO A 85 6.85 -8.14 -11.90
C PRO A 85 8.31 -7.92 -12.31
N ASP A 86 8.79 -6.67 -12.29
CA ASP A 86 10.18 -6.33 -12.60
C ASP A 86 11.19 -6.83 -11.55
N LEU A 87 10.74 -7.13 -10.33
CA LEU A 87 11.56 -7.60 -9.21
C LEU A 87 11.38 -9.10 -8.91
N ARG A 88 10.38 -9.75 -9.52
CA ARG A 88 10.00 -11.14 -9.21
C ARG A 88 11.15 -12.13 -9.27
N ASP A 89 12.08 -11.95 -10.22
CA ASP A 89 13.19 -12.86 -10.43
C ASP A 89 14.48 -12.40 -9.72
N ASP A 90 14.46 -11.26 -9.00
CA ASP A 90 15.59 -10.82 -8.15
C ASP A 90 15.64 -11.68 -6.87
N ALA A 91 16.76 -12.38 -6.66
CA ALA A 91 16.96 -13.27 -5.54
C ALA A 91 16.93 -12.56 -4.17
N ARG A 92 17.30 -11.28 -4.09
CA ARG A 92 17.22 -10.50 -2.85
C ARG A 92 15.77 -10.12 -2.56
N PHE A 93 15.01 -9.75 -3.59
CA PHE A 93 13.58 -9.44 -3.46
C PHE A 93 12.80 -10.66 -2.96
N THR A 94 12.91 -11.79 -3.67
CA THR A 94 12.21 -13.04 -3.28
C THR A 94 12.62 -13.54 -1.90
N LYS A 95 13.90 -13.40 -1.52
CA LYS A 95 14.39 -13.73 -0.18
C LYS A 95 13.77 -12.82 0.90
N ALA A 96 13.70 -11.51 0.65
CA ALA A 96 13.08 -10.57 1.60
C ALA A 96 11.57 -10.82 1.73
N ALA A 97 10.87 -11.03 0.62
CA ALA A 97 9.45 -11.39 0.59
C ALA A 97 9.17 -12.71 1.34
N GLY A 98 9.99 -13.74 1.10
CA GLY A 98 9.94 -15.00 1.85
C GLY A 98 10.20 -14.83 3.35
N GLY A 99 11.14 -13.96 3.71
CA GLY A 99 11.42 -13.60 5.11
C GLY A 99 10.23 -12.95 5.82
N LEU A 100 9.51 -12.05 5.14
CA LEU A 100 8.28 -11.45 5.66
C LEU A 100 7.19 -12.51 5.87
N ARG A 101 6.96 -13.40 4.89
CA ARG A 101 6.00 -14.51 5.04
C ARG A 101 6.34 -15.39 6.23
N ALA A 102 7.61 -15.77 6.38
CA ALA A 102 8.05 -16.60 7.50
C ALA A 102 7.81 -15.93 8.87
N ALA A 103 8.10 -14.63 8.99
CA ALA A 103 7.82 -13.89 10.22
C ALA A 103 6.32 -13.82 10.54
N LEU A 104 5.49 -13.62 9.51
CA LEU A 104 4.04 -13.58 9.65
C LEU A 104 3.43 -14.95 9.96
N ASP A 105 3.94 -16.02 9.36
CA ASP A 105 3.53 -17.39 9.67
C ASP A 105 3.88 -17.76 11.12
N ALA A 106 5.06 -17.36 11.59
CA ALA A 106 5.44 -17.53 13.00
C ALA A 106 4.51 -16.76 13.96
N ALA A 107 4.15 -15.52 13.62
CA ALA A 107 3.22 -14.69 14.40
C ALA A 107 1.79 -15.27 14.43
N ARG A 108 1.35 -15.90 13.34
CA ARG A 108 0.02 -16.57 13.26
C ARG A 108 0.00 -17.89 14.01
N ALA A 109 1.09 -18.66 13.94
CA ALA A 109 1.21 -19.94 14.64
C ALA A 109 1.34 -19.75 16.17
N ASN A 110 1.99 -18.66 16.60
CA ASN A 110 2.17 -18.31 18.01
C ASN A 110 1.71 -16.86 18.27
N PRO A 111 0.39 -16.60 18.31
CA PRO A 111 -0.11 -15.24 18.49
C PRO A 111 0.35 -14.65 19.82
N PRO A 112 0.77 -13.36 19.84
CA PRO A 112 1.12 -12.70 21.08
C PRO A 112 -0.11 -12.62 22.00
N LEU A 113 0.11 -12.97 23.27
CA LEU A 113 -0.93 -13.00 24.31
C LEU A 113 -0.84 -11.79 25.27
N ASN A 114 0.13 -10.90 25.04
CA ASN A 114 0.35 -9.70 25.84
C ASN A 114 1.13 -8.65 25.05
N CYS A 115 1.14 -7.41 25.54
CA CYS A 115 1.76 -6.28 24.86
C CYS A 115 3.28 -6.40 24.68
N PRO A 116 4.06 -6.88 25.67
CA PRO A 116 5.49 -7.12 25.45
C PRO A 116 5.77 -8.13 24.32
N ALA A 117 4.99 -9.21 24.23
CA ALA A 117 5.11 -10.18 23.15
C ALA A 117 4.72 -9.54 21.79
N LEU A 118 3.62 -8.78 21.76
CA LEU A 118 3.18 -8.07 20.55
C LEU A 118 4.26 -7.11 20.05
N GLY A 119 4.89 -6.34 20.95
CA GLY A 119 6.00 -5.45 20.61
C GLY A 119 7.16 -6.18 19.93
N LYS A 120 7.62 -7.30 20.50
CA LYS A 120 8.68 -8.13 19.91
C LYS A 120 8.29 -8.72 18.56
N THR A 121 7.05 -9.19 18.41
CA THR A 121 6.54 -9.70 17.14
C THR A 121 6.51 -8.60 16.09
N MET A 122 6.06 -7.40 16.46
CA MET A 122 6.05 -6.23 15.58
C MET A 122 7.47 -5.78 15.19
N GLU A 123 8.44 -5.84 16.09
CA GLU A 123 9.86 -5.57 15.77
C GLU A 123 10.40 -6.56 14.73
N SER A 124 10.11 -7.85 14.90
CA SER A 124 10.52 -8.89 13.93
C SER A 124 9.90 -8.67 12.55
N ILE A 125 8.59 -8.40 12.48
CA ILE A 125 7.89 -8.11 11.21
C ILE A 125 8.40 -6.80 10.61
N GLY A 126 8.57 -5.75 11.41
CA GLY A 126 9.12 -4.47 10.97
C GLY A 126 10.54 -4.60 10.41
N GLY A 127 11.36 -5.48 11.00
CA GLY A 127 12.66 -5.87 10.48
C GLY A 127 12.58 -6.52 9.10
N ALA A 128 11.62 -7.42 8.88
CA ALA A 128 11.39 -8.04 7.57
C ALA A 128 10.89 -7.02 6.53
N CYS A 129 9.97 -6.12 6.91
CA CYS A 129 9.53 -5.02 6.04
C CYS A 129 10.72 -4.13 5.65
N LYS A 130 11.58 -3.78 6.62
CA LYS A 130 12.78 -2.96 6.39
C LYS A 130 13.77 -3.66 5.47
N ALA A 131 13.98 -4.97 5.62
CA ALA A 131 14.90 -5.72 4.77
C ALA A 131 14.54 -5.63 3.28
N CYS A 132 13.24 -5.65 2.94
CA CYS A 132 12.81 -5.42 1.56
C CYS A 132 12.95 -3.94 1.16
N HIS A 133 12.45 -3.02 1.99
CA HIS A 133 12.44 -1.60 1.63
C HIS A 133 13.84 -0.97 1.55
N GLN A 134 14.82 -1.46 2.31
CA GLN A 134 16.17 -0.92 2.27
C GLN A 134 16.82 -1.04 0.88
N ASP A 135 16.50 -2.12 0.15
CA ASP A 135 17.09 -2.40 -1.16
C ASP A 135 16.19 -1.95 -2.32
N PHE A 136 14.87 -1.91 -2.11
CA PHE A 136 13.89 -1.75 -3.18
C PHE A 136 12.96 -0.53 -3.04
N ARG A 137 13.07 0.23 -1.94
CA ARG A 137 12.31 1.48 -1.74
C ARG A 137 13.26 2.67 -1.80
N GLY A 138 13.33 3.30 -2.98
CA GLY A 138 14.02 4.58 -3.18
C GLY A 138 13.30 5.76 -2.55
#